data_AF-A0A949PID0-F1
#
_entry.id   AF-A0A949PID0-F1
#
_cell.length_a   1.000
_cell.length_b   1.000
_cell.length_c   1.000
_cell.angle_alpha   90.00
_cell.angle_beta   90.00
_cell.angle_gamma   90.00
#
_symmetry.space_group_name_H-M   'P 1'
#
loop_
_entity.id
_entity.type
_entity.pdbx_description
1 polymer ?
#
loop_
_entity_poly.entity_id
_entity_poly.type
_entity_poly.pdbx_seq_one_letter_code
_entity_poly.pdbx_strand_id
1 'polypeptide(L)'
;VNRTTDTWTSDLTGVLTVQVKPQPGIAIEDQIEAALTVLKSTEGVLSAQALSRKDTASLLEPWLGKGNITQDLPLPRLIDVVLNSEIQLDTAALAARLNSVAPGIVLDTHRQWLEQLLSTAQAAKWLAFAILALVAGTTIAIAIFATRSGLSANHGVVEVLHLIGAHDRFIATEIQTHFLWLGLRGGILGFGAAALTFLALSTLQSTQSDLLLPIPSLAPWQYLWLACVPVSLLLTVTTTAHVTVLRTLGKMV
;
A
#
# COMPACT_ATOMS: atom_id res chain seq x y z
N VAL A 1 1.13 -8.71 0.65
CA VAL A 1 0.40 -7.44 0.72
C VAL A 1 -1.09 -7.70 0.94
N ASN A 2 -1.86 -8.25 -0.01
CA ASN A 2 -3.31 -8.47 0.19
C ASN A 2 -3.68 -9.26 1.46
N ARG A 3 -3.13 -10.46 1.70
CA ARG A 3 -3.59 -11.29 2.83
C ARG A 3 -3.43 -10.67 4.22
N THR A 4 -2.33 -9.96 4.47
CA THR A 4 -2.11 -9.26 5.75
C THR A 4 -2.99 -8.02 5.89
N THR A 5 -3.26 -7.35 4.78
CA THR A 5 -4.20 -6.23 4.76
C THR A 5 -5.62 -6.73 4.97
N ASP A 6 -6.00 -7.86 4.37
CA ASP A 6 -7.35 -8.43 4.45
C ASP A 6 -7.69 -8.89 5.88
N THR A 7 -6.77 -9.56 6.59
CA THR A 7 -7.00 -10.01 7.98
C THR A 7 -7.04 -8.85 8.98
N TRP A 8 -6.16 -7.86 8.85
CA TRP A 8 -6.20 -6.66 9.71
C TRP A 8 -7.42 -5.78 9.41
N THR A 9 -7.82 -5.69 8.13
CA THR A 9 -9.00 -4.93 7.71
C THR A 9 -10.30 -5.61 8.13
N SER A 10 -10.38 -6.95 8.10
CA SER A 10 -11.58 -7.67 8.57
C SER A 10 -11.79 -7.51 10.07
N ASP A 11 -10.71 -7.54 10.86
CA ASP A 11 -10.79 -7.39 12.32
C ASP A 11 -11.21 -5.97 12.73
N LEU A 12 -10.86 -4.95 11.94
CA LEU A 12 -11.24 -3.56 12.18
C LEU A 12 -12.60 -3.15 11.60
N THR A 13 -13.12 -3.90 10.62
CA THR A 13 -14.39 -3.56 9.94
C THR A 13 -15.62 -4.23 10.57
N GLY A 14 -15.42 -5.24 11.43
CA GLY A 14 -16.49 -5.96 12.12
C GLY A 14 -16.90 -5.40 13.49
N VAL A 15 -16.22 -4.35 13.99
CA VAL A 15 -16.48 -3.80 15.32
C VAL A 15 -16.91 -2.34 15.20
N LEU A 16 -18.05 -2.01 15.82
CA LEU A 16 -18.54 -0.65 15.98
C LEU A 16 -18.59 -0.29 17.46
N THR A 17 -18.33 0.98 17.78
CA THR A 17 -18.48 1.47 19.15
C THR A 17 -19.55 2.55 19.16
N VAL A 18 -20.55 2.38 20.02
CA VAL A 18 -21.57 3.40 20.27
C VAL A 18 -21.20 4.13 21.55
N GLN A 19 -20.98 5.44 21.44
CA GLN A 19 -20.66 6.30 22.56
C GLN A 19 -21.91 7.03 23.03
N VAL A 20 -22.30 6.80 24.28
CA VAL A 20 -23.39 7.50 24.96
C VAL A 20 -22.79 8.55 25.89
N LYS A 21 -23.06 9.83 25.61
CA LYS A 21 -22.58 10.95 26.44
C LYS A 21 -23.63 11.30 27.50
N PRO A 22 -23.24 11.52 28.76
CA PRO A 22 -24.17 11.98 29.79
C PRO A 22 -24.85 13.29 29.38
N GLN A 23 -26.19 13.34 29.44
CA GLN A 23 -26.96 14.56 29.22
C GLN A 23 -27.70 15.00 30.50
N PRO A 24 -27.80 16.31 30.77
CA PRO A 24 -28.56 16.80 31.91
C PRO A 24 -30.06 16.43 31.77
N GLY A 25 -30.63 15.81 32.80
CA GLY A 25 -32.08 15.55 32.89
C GLY A 25 -32.55 14.22 32.29
N ILE A 26 -31.66 13.38 31.75
CA ILE A 26 -31.99 12.02 31.29
C ILE A 26 -31.03 11.03 31.97
N ALA A 27 -31.57 9.95 32.55
CA ALA A 27 -30.74 8.89 33.12
C ALA A 27 -29.97 8.19 31.99
N ILE A 28 -28.66 8.02 32.17
CA ILE A 28 -27.81 7.42 31.13
C ILE A 28 -28.12 5.94 30.93
N GLU A 29 -28.62 5.27 31.97
CA GLU A 29 -29.08 3.88 31.94
C GLU A 29 -30.25 3.69 30.97
N ASP A 30 -31.23 4.60 30.97
CA ASP A 30 -32.38 4.54 30.06
C ASP A 30 -31.94 4.69 28.60
N GLN A 31 -30.97 5.58 28.34
CA GLN A 31 -30.40 5.76 27.00
C GLN A 31 -29.65 4.52 26.52
N ILE A 32 -28.92 3.85 27.41
CA ILE A 32 -28.20 2.62 27.10
C ILE A 32 -29.19 1.49 26.78
N GLU A 33 -30.24 1.33 27.58
CA GLU A 33 -31.26 0.30 27.35
C GLU A 33 -31.99 0.51 26.03
N ALA A 34 -32.36 1.76 25.73
CA ALA A 34 -33.01 2.12 24.49
C ALA A 34 -32.08 1.88 23.28
N ALA A 35 -30.80 2.24 23.39
CA ALA A 35 -29.80 1.97 22.36
C ALA A 35 -29.57 0.45 22.15
N LEU A 36 -29.45 -0.33 23.22
CA LEU A 36 -29.30 -1.78 23.15
C LEU A 36 -30.49 -2.46 22.48
N THR A 37 -31.70 -1.95 22.70
CA THR A 37 -32.92 -2.47 22.06
C THR A 37 -32.89 -2.25 20.55
N VAL A 38 -32.47 -1.06 20.09
CA VAL A 38 -32.30 -0.76 18.66
C VAL A 38 -31.19 -1.62 18.06
N LEU A 39 -30.04 -1.74 18.73
CA LEU A 39 -28.90 -2.52 18.23
C LEU A 39 -29.23 -4.01 18.09
N LYS A 40 -29.88 -4.61 19.09
CA LYS A 40 -30.27 -6.04 19.06
C LYS A 40 -31.36 -6.35 18.04
N SER A 41 -32.17 -5.37 17.66
CA SER A 41 -33.20 -5.51 16.62
C SER A 41 -32.71 -5.18 15.21
N THR A 42 -31.46 -4.71 15.08
CA THR A 42 -30.86 -4.36 13.79
C THR A 42 -30.26 -5.60 13.14
N GLU A 43 -30.69 -5.88 11.91
CA GLU A 43 -30.14 -6.97 11.09
C GLU A 43 -28.65 -6.73 10.80
N GLY A 44 -27.81 -7.75 10.96
CA GLY A 44 -26.35 -7.64 10.80
C GLY A 44 -25.59 -7.35 12.10
N VAL A 45 -26.26 -7.09 13.23
CA VAL A 45 -25.61 -7.05 14.56
C VAL A 45 -25.58 -8.46 15.16
N LEU A 46 -24.38 -8.98 15.42
CA LEU A 46 -24.18 -10.28 16.08
C LEU A 46 -24.29 -10.18 17.60
N SER A 47 -23.71 -9.12 18.17
CA SER A 47 -23.73 -8.86 19.62
C SER A 47 -23.66 -7.37 19.89
N ALA A 48 -24.34 -6.93 20.94
CA ALA A 48 -24.25 -5.58 21.47
C ALA A 48 -24.19 -5.62 23.00
N GLN A 49 -23.08 -5.17 23.58
CA GLN A 49 -22.83 -5.22 25.02
C GLN A 49 -22.38 -3.86 25.54
N ALA A 50 -23.07 -3.35 26.56
CA ALA A 50 -22.66 -2.12 27.25
C ALA A 50 -21.48 -2.39 28.17
N LEU A 51 -20.40 -1.63 28.01
CA LEU A 51 -19.24 -1.68 28.91
C LEU A 51 -19.58 -1.01 30.24
N SER A 52 -19.04 -1.58 31.32
CA SER A 52 -19.11 -0.94 32.62
C SER A 52 -18.15 0.25 32.67
N ARG A 53 -18.39 1.16 33.61
CA ARG A 53 -17.45 2.27 33.88
C ARG A 53 -16.06 1.75 34.25
N LYS A 54 -15.99 0.62 34.96
CA LYS A 54 -14.73 -0.01 35.38
C LYS A 54 -13.94 -0.52 34.18
N ASP A 55 -14.60 -1.14 33.21
CA ASP A 55 -13.95 -1.65 32.00
C ASP A 55 -13.42 -0.47 31.16
N THR A 56 -14.23 0.57 30.99
CA THR A 56 -13.83 1.80 30.30
C THR A 56 -12.63 2.47 30.98
N ALA A 57 -12.61 2.51 32.32
CA ALA A 57 -11.46 3.02 33.08
C ALA A 57 -10.21 2.16 32.87
N SER A 58 -10.34 0.84 32.87
CA SER A 58 -9.23 -0.09 32.64
C SER A 58 -8.58 0.09 31.26
N LEU A 59 -9.36 0.42 30.23
CA LEU A 59 -8.84 0.72 28.89
C LEU A 59 -7.99 2.00 28.86
N LEU A 60 -8.23 2.94 29.78
CA LEU A 60 -7.52 4.23 29.85
C LEU A 60 -6.30 4.19 30.78
N GLU A 61 -6.18 3.20 31.66
CA GLU A 61 -5.06 3.05 32.61
C GLU A 61 -3.66 3.10 31.95
N PRO A 62 -3.42 2.49 30.77
CA PRO A 62 -2.10 2.54 30.13
C PRO A 62 -1.62 3.95 29.78
N TRP A 63 -2.57 4.87 29.56
CA TRP A 63 -2.29 6.24 29.12
C TRP A 63 -2.32 7.23 30.27
N LEU A 64 -3.25 7.07 31.21
CA LEU A 64 -3.49 8.03 32.31
C LEU A 64 -2.81 7.63 33.63
N GLY A 65 -2.29 6.40 33.71
CA GLY A 65 -1.73 5.83 34.93
C GLY A 65 -2.79 5.27 35.87
N LYS A 66 -2.43 4.24 36.64
CA LYS A 66 -3.32 3.60 37.61
C LYS A 66 -3.73 4.57 38.71
N GLY A 67 -5.04 4.64 39.00
CA GLY A 67 -5.58 5.44 40.09
C GLY A 67 -5.82 6.92 39.78
N ASN A 68 -5.50 7.38 38.57
CA ASN A 68 -5.72 8.78 38.15
C ASN A 68 -7.14 9.02 37.57
N ILE A 69 -7.99 7.97 37.57
CA ILE A 69 -9.36 8.00 37.04
C ILE A 69 -10.33 8.12 38.22
N THR A 70 -10.65 9.35 38.61
CA THR A 70 -11.55 9.67 39.74
C THR A 70 -13.03 9.46 39.36
N GLN A 71 -13.92 9.32 40.35
CA GLN A 71 -15.36 9.21 40.12
C GLN A 71 -15.97 10.46 39.46
N ASP A 72 -15.33 11.62 39.66
CA ASP A 72 -15.78 12.92 39.14
C ASP A 72 -15.49 13.13 37.65
N LEU A 73 -14.69 12.26 37.03
CA LEU A 73 -14.41 12.36 35.60
C LEU A 73 -15.65 11.86 34.81
N PRO A 74 -16.28 12.72 34.00
CA PRO A 74 -17.44 12.33 33.20
C PRO A 74 -16.95 11.44 32.06
N LEU A 75 -16.96 10.13 32.30
CA LEU A 75 -16.64 9.14 31.28
C LEU A 75 -17.89 8.84 30.44
N PRO A 76 -17.77 8.81 29.11
CA PRO A 76 -18.83 8.32 28.26
C PRO A 76 -19.08 6.84 28.52
N ARG A 77 -20.31 6.40 28.33
CA ARG A 77 -20.65 4.97 28.36
C ARG A 77 -20.48 4.41 26.96
N LEU A 78 -19.74 3.32 26.84
CA LEU A 78 -19.45 2.66 25.58
C LEU A 78 -20.33 1.42 25.44
N ILE A 79 -20.85 1.19 24.24
CA ILE A 79 -21.49 -0.07 23.86
C ILE A 79 -20.64 -0.64 22.73
N ASP A 80 -20.10 -1.83 22.96
CA ASP A 80 -19.36 -2.59 21.97
C ASP A 80 -20.34 -3.39 21.11
N VAL A 81 -20.21 -3.27 19.79
CA VAL A 81 -21.14 -3.83 18.82
C VAL A 81 -20.34 -4.63 17.81
N VAL A 82 -20.59 -5.93 17.79
CA VAL A 82 -20.00 -6.85 16.82
C VAL A 82 -20.96 -7.02 15.67
N LEU A 83 -20.49 -6.72 14.46
CA LEU A 83 -21.24 -6.88 13.22
C LEU A 83 -20.91 -8.19 12.53
N ASN A 84 -21.88 -8.70 11.79
CA ASN A 84 -21.64 -9.74 10.81
C ASN A 84 -20.93 -9.13 9.60
N SER A 85 -19.71 -9.57 9.33
CA SER A 85 -18.88 -9.10 8.21
C SER A 85 -19.47 -9.46 6.83
N GLU A 86 -20.39 -10.41 6.75
CA GLU A 86 -21.05 -10.82 5.51
C GLU A 86 -22.25 -9.93 5.12
N ILE A 87 -22.83 -9.20 6.08
CA ILE A 87 -24.01 -8.34 5.84
C ILE A 87 -23.56 -6.88 5.80
N GLN A 88 -23.81 -6.21 4.67
CA GLN A 88 -23.59 -4.76 4.57
C GLN A 88 -24.65 -4.01 5.36
N LEU A 89 -24.28 -3.55 6.55
CA LEU A 89 -25.08 -2.67 7.38
C LEU A 89 -24.92 -1.20 6.94
N ASP A 90 -26.02 -0.48 6.75
CA ASP A 90 -26.01 0.98 6.59
C ASP A 90 -25.83 1.66 7.96
N THR A 91 -24.59 2.05 8.25
CA THR A 91 -24.22 2.72 9.50
C THR A 91 -24.81 4.12 9.63
N ALA A 92 -25.09 4.81 8.52
CA ALA A 92 -25.71 6.14 8.55
C ALA A 92 -27.19 6.04 8.94
N ALA A 93 -27.92 5.06 8.38
CA ALA A 93 -29.29 4.77 8.78
C ALA A 93 -29.38 4.32 10.25
N LEU A 94 -28.43 3.48 10.71
CA LEU A 94 -28.36 3.08 12.11
C LEU A 94 -28.07 4.28 13.04
N ALA A 95 -27.12 5.15 12.68
CA ALA A 95 -26.81 6.35 13.44
C ALA A 95 -28.02 7.29 13.57
N ALA A 96 -28.82 7.43 12.51
CA ALA A 96 -30.04 8.23 12.54
C ALA A 96 -31.11 7.61 13.47
N ARG A 97 -31.30 6.28 13.41
CA ARG A 97 -32.23 5.56 14.30
C ARG A 97 -31.80 5.67 15.77
N LEU A 98 -30.51 5.47 16.06
CA LEU A 98 -29.99 5.60 17.43
C LEU A 98 -30.18 7.03 17.98
N ASN A 99 -29.93 8.06 17.17
CA ASN A 99 -30.15 9.45 17.58
C ASN A 99 -31.62 9.79 17.82
N SER A 100 -32.56 9.11 17.15
CA SER A 100 -34.00 9.32 17.38
C SER A 100 -34.49 8.76 18.73
N VAL A 101 -33.82 7.71 19.22
CA VAL A 101 -34.21 6.99 20.44
C VAL A 101 -33.44 7.51 21.66
N ALA A 102 -32.16 7.84 21.48
CA ALA A 102 -31.31 8.39 22.53
C ALA A 102 -30.48 9.56 21.96
N PRO A 103 -30.92 10.81 22.19
CA PRO A 103 -30.21 11.97 21.68
C PRO A 103 -28.82 12.10 22.32
N GLY A 104 -27.80 12.45 21.53
CA GLY A 104 -26.42 12.58 22.01
C GLY A 104 -25.56 11.32 21.87
N ILE A 105 -26.10 10.27 21.24
CA ILE A 105 -25.33 9.10 20.84
C ILE A 105 -24.45 9.43 19.64
N VAL A 106 -23.17 9.09 19.76
CA VAL A 106 -22.22 9.14 18.64
C VAL A 106 -21.89 7.70 18.25
N LEU A 107 -22.17 7.35 17.00
CA LEU A 107 -21.73 6.09 16.42
C LEU A 107 -20.31 6.27 15.88
N ASP A 108 -19.34 5.64 16.52
CA ASP A 108 -17.96 5.64 16.03
C ASP A 108 -17.77 4.46 15.06
N THR A 109 -17.63 4.82 13.79
CA THR A 109 -17.29 3.88 12.72
C THR A 109 -15.84 4.13 12.34
N HIS A 110 -14.93 3.27 12.78
CA HIS A 110 -13.49 3.34 12.47
C HIS A 110 -13.18 3.27 10.95
N ARG A 111 -14.19 2.96 10.14
CA ARG A 111 -14.15 2.84 8.68
C ARG A 111 -13.76 4.14 7.97
N GLN A 112 -14.20 5.31 8.45
CA GLN A 112 -13.94 6.58 7.76
C GLN A 112 -12.46 6.99 7.81
N TRP A 113 -11.79 6.76 8.94
CA TRP A 113 -10.35 6.98 9.06
C TRP A 113 -9.55 6.00 8.19
N LEU A 114 -9.99 4.75 8.17
CA LEU A 114 -9.38 3.72 7.32
C LEU A 114 -9.50 4.07 5.82
N GLU A 115 -10.65 4.57 5.37
CA GLU A 115 -10.83 5.01 3.99
C GLU A 115 -9.88 6.16 3.61
N GLN A 116 -9.66 7.11 4.51
CA GLN A 116 -8.69 8.21 4.29
C GLN A 116 -7.25 7.69 4.21
N LEU A 117 -6.87 6.76 5.08
CA LEU A 117 -5.57 6.09 5.02
C LEU A 117 -5.38 5.33 3.71
N LEU A 118 -6.38 4.56 3.29
CA LEU A 118 -6.36 3.82 2.03
C LEU A 118 -6.24 4.77 0.83
N SER A 119 -6.91 5.91 0.86
CA SER A 119 -6.80 6.93 -0.20
C SER A 119 -5.38 7.52 -0.28
N THR A 120 -4.74 7.76 0.86
CA THR A 120 -3.37 8.27 0.95
C THR A 120 -2.36 7.22 0.47
N ALA A 121 -2.56 5.96 0.86
CA ALA A 121 -1.76 4.84 0.38
C ALA A 121 -1.89 4.66 -1.15
N GLN A 122 -3.08 4.87 -1.70
CA GLN A 122 -3.31 4.83 -3.14
C GLN A 122 -2.58 5.98 -3.87
N ALA A 123 -2.58 7.19 -3.31
CA ALA A 123 -1.82 8.32 -3.86
C ALA A 123 -0.30 8.04 -3.85
N ALA A 124 0.23 7.49 -2.74
CA ALA A 124 1.63 7.07 -2.64
C ALA A 124 1.99 5.99 -3.67
N LYS A 125 1.09 5.03 -3.91
CA LYS A 125 1.25 4.01 -4.96
C LYS A 125 1.36 4.62 -6.35
N TRP A 126 0.48 5.58 -6.69
CA TRP A 126 0.55 6.28 -7.97
C TRP A 126 1.82 7.10 -8.14
N LEU A 127 2.28 7.75 -7.08
CA LEU A 127 3.56 8.46 -7.08
C LEU A 127 4.73 7.51 -7.35
N ALA A 128 4.75 6.33 -6.73
CA ALA A 128 5.76 5.30 -6.99
C ALA A 128 5.76 4.85 -8.46
N PHE A 129 4.59 4.61 -9.05
CA PHE A 129 4.48 4.29 -10.48
C PHE A 129 4.94 5.43 -11.39
N ALA A 130 4.65 6.69 -11.04
CA ALA A 130 5.10 7.85 -11.81
C ALA A 130 6.63 7.96 -11.81
N ILE A 131 7.27 7.77 -10.65
CA ILE A 131 8.73 7.76 -10.53
C ILE A 131 9.34 6.61 -11.36
N LEU A 132 8.76 5.42 -11.28
CA LEU A 132 9.20 4.26 -12.08
C LEU A 132 9.13 4.54 -13.59
N ALA A 133 8.01 5.13 -14.04
CA ALA A 133 7.82 5.51 -15.44
C ALA A 133 8.85 6.56 -15.88
N LEU A 134 9.15 7.55 -15.02
CA LEU A 134 10.15 8.58 -15.30
C LEU A 134 11.56 7.99 -15.46
N VAL A 135 11.95 7.08 -14.55
CA VAL A 135 13.25 6.39 -14.60
C VAL A 135 13.36 5.51 -15.85
N ALA A 136 12.30 4.75 -16.16
CA ALA A 136 12.26 3.94 -17.37
C ALA A 136 12.37 4.81 -18.64
N GLY A 137 11.61 5.90 -18.73
CA GLY A 137 11.66 6.84 -19.85
C GLY A 137 13.04 7.48 -20.03
N THR A 138 13.67 7.88 -18.92
CA THR A 138 15.04 8.42 -18.93
C THR A 138 16.05 7.39 -19.42
N THR A 139 15.94 6.14 -18.95
CA THR A 139 16.82 5.04 -19.37
C THR A 139 16.69 4.76 -20.86
N ILE A 140 15.46 4.76 -21.38
CA ILE A 140 15.17 4.62 -22.82
C ILE A 140 15.80 5.77 -23.61
N ALA A 141 15.61 7.02 -23.17
CA ALA A 141 16.17 8.19 -23.86
C ALA A 141 17.71 8.13 -23.93
N ILE A 142 18.35 7.76 -22.82
CA ILE A 142 19.82 7.58 -22.75
C ILE A 142 20.26 6.46 -23.69
N ALA A 143 19.57 5.32 -23.71
CA ALA A 143 19.89 4.21 -24.61
C ALA A 143 19.81 4.64 -26.09
N ILE A 144 18.71 5.30 -26.48
CA ILE A 144 18.53 5.84 -27.84
C ILE A 144 19.68 6.79 -28.21
N PHE A 145 20.00 7.73 -27.32
CA PHE A 145 21.07 8.70 -27.55
C PHE A 145 22.43 8.01 -27.68
N ALA A 146 22.75 7.08 -26.79
CA ALA A 146 24.01 6.33 -26.81
C ALA A 146 24.15 5.51 -28.10
N THR A 147 23.10 4.79 -28.51
CA THR A 147 23.11 4.00 -29.74
C THR A 147 23.29 4.87 -30.98
N ARG A 148 22.55 5.99 -31.09
CA ARG A 148 22.69 6.92 -32.22
C ARG A 148 24.07 7.58 -32.26
N SER A 149 24.58 7.99 -31.11
CA SER A 149 25.92 8.57 -31.00
C SER A 149 27.01 7.59 -31.42
N GLY A 150 26.93 6.34 -30.96
CA GLY A 150 27.87 5.28 -31.33
C GLY A 150 27.86 4.94 -32.82
N LEU A 151 26.67 4.87 -33.44
CA LEU A 151 26.52 4.67 -34.88
C LEU A 151 27.09 5.85 -35.69
N SER A 152 26.81 7.08 -35.28
CA SER A 152 27.31 8.28 -35.96
C SER A 152 28.84 8.38 -35.88
N ALA A 153 29.44 8.03 -34.74
CA ALA A 153 30.88 8.09 -34.55
C ALA A 153 31.63 7.03 -35.39
N ASN A 154 30.99 5.90 -35.68
CA ASN A 154 31.58 4.77 -36.39
C ASN A 154 31.04 4.59 -37.83
N HIS A 155 30.44 5.62 -38.41
CA HIS A 155 29.82 5.55 -39.74
C HIS A 155 30.76 4.98 -40.81
N GLY A 156 32.04 5.40 -40.82
CA GLY A 156 33.03 4.90 -41.79
C GLY A 156 33.32 3.40 -41.66
N VAL A 157 33.26 2.85 -40.45
CA VAL A 157 33.41 1.40 -40.23
C VAL A 157 32.18 0.65 -40.76
N VAL A 158 30.99 1.20 -40.51
CA VAL A 158 29.72 0.64 -41.00
C VAL A 158 29.67 0.62 -42.52
N GLU A 159 30.10 1.69 -43.18
CA GLU A 159 30.11 1.83 -44.63
C GLU A 159 31.05 0.80 -45.29
N VAL A 160 32.26 0.60 -44.75
CA VAL A 160 33.18 -0.44 -45.22
C VAL A 160 32.59 -1.84 -45.03
N LEU A 161 31.93 -2.10 -43.90
CA LEU A 161 31.27 -3.38 -43.66
C LEU A 161 30.14 -3.64 -44.66
N HIS A 162 29.41 -2.57 -45.03
CA HIS A 162 28.34 -2.62 -46.01
C HIS A 162 28.87 -2.89 -47.43
N LEU A 163 30.01 -2.27 -47.80
CA LEU A 163 30.70 -2.51 -49.07
C LEU A 163 31.20 -3.96 -49.21
N ILE A 164 31.51 -4.63 -48.10
CA ILE A 164 31.93 -6.05 -48.07
C ILE A 164 30.70 -7.00 -48.05
N GLY A 165 29.47 -6.45 -48.03
CA GLY A 165 28.22 -7.21 -48.17
C GLY A 165 27.54 -7.58 -46.85
N ALA A 166 27.90 -6.96 -45.73
CA ALA A 166 27.22 -7.20 -44.46
C ALA A 166 25.77 -6.71 -44.50
N HIS A 167 24.84 -7.58 -44.13
CA HIS A 167 23.42 -7.22 -44.01
C HIS A 167 23.15 -6.38 -42.75
N ASP A 168 22.21 -5.43 -42.83
CA ASP A 168 21.77 -4.59 -41.69
C ASP A 168 21.39 -5.37 -40.43
N ARG A 169 20.82 -6.56 -40.59
CA ARG A 169 20.51 -7.48 -39.47
C ARG A 169 21.75 -7.90 -38.68
N PHE A 170 22.90 -8.04 -39.33
CA PHE A 170 24.16 -8.41 -38.67
C PHE A 170 24.64 -7.29 -37.76
N ILE A 171 24.63 -6.05 -38.25
CA ILE A 171 25.00 -4.85 -37.49
C ILE A 171 24.01 -4.62 -36.32
N ALA A 172 22.71 -4.80 -36.57
CA ALA A 172 21.69 -4.67 -35.54
C ALA A 172 21.83 -5.70 -34.41
N THR A 173 22.15 -6.96 -34.76
CA THR A 173 22.34 -8.03 -33.78
C THR A 173 23.56 -7.77 -32.89
N GLU A 174 24.65 -7.26 -33.47
CA GLU A 174 25.89 -6.99 -32.72
C GLU A 174 25.74 -5.82 -31.73
N ILE A 175 25.00 -4.78 -32.12
CA ILE A 175 24.66 -3.69 -31.20
C ILE A 175 23.70 -4.20 -30.12
N GLN A 176 22.72 -5.04 -30.47
CA GLN A 176 21.76 -5.60 -29.52
C GLN A 176 22.43 -6.46 -28.44
N THR A 177 23.38 -7.33 -28.80
CA THR A 177 24.09 -8.19 -27.84
C THR A 177 24.92 -7.36 -26.86
N HIS A 178 25.54 -6.28 -27.31
CA HIS A 178 26.24 -5.35 -26.43
C HIS A 178 25.29 -4.72 -25.39
N PHE A 179 24.15 -4.16 -25.82
CA PHE A 179 23.20 -3.53 -24.89
C PHE A 179 22.50 -4.56 -23.99
N LEU A 180 22.27 -5.79 -24.48
CA LEU A 180 21.75 -6.90 -23.69
C LEU A 180 22.68 -7.21 -22.51
N TRP A 181 23.99 -7.35 -22.76
CA TRP A 181 24.97 -7.62 -21.70
C TRP A 181 25.12 -6.45 -20.72
N LEU A 182 25.06 -5.22 -21.21
CA LEU A 182 25.11 -4.02 -20.37
C LEU A 182 23.90 -3.96 -19.42
N GLY A 183 22.70 -4.22 -19.96
CA GLY A 183 21.46 -4.31 -19.20
C GLY A 183 21.48 -5.47 -18.19
N LEU A 184 22.02 -6.62 -18.57
CA LEU A 184 22.14 -7.79 -17.69
C LEU A 184 23.03 -7.51 -16.47
N ARG A 185 24.21 -6.90 -16.69
CA ARG A 185 25.13 -6.53 -15.61
C ARG A 185 24.52 -5.49 -14.68
N GLY A 186 23.89 -4.45 -15.25
CA GLY A 186 23.18 -3.43 -14.46
C GLY A 186 22.04 -4.02 -13.63
N GLY A 187 21.26 -4.93 -14.22
CA GLY A 187 20.15 -5.62 -13.55
C GLY A 187 20.61 -6.50 -12.39
N ILE A 188 21.68 -7.29 -12.59
CA ILE A 188 22.26 -8.14 -11.53
C ILE A 188 22.82 -7.29 -10.38
N LEU A 189 23.56 -6.23 -10.68
CA LEU A 189 24.10 -5.32 -9.65
C LEU A 189 22.99 -4.61 -8.88
N GLY A 190 21.97 -4.10 -9.57
CA GLY A 190 20.82 -3.47 -8.95
C GLY A 190 20.03 -4.43 -8.06
N PHE A 191 19.80 -5.66 -8.53
CA PHE A 191 19.15 -6.71 -7.74
C PHE A 191 19.97 -7.06 -6.49
N GLY A 192 21.29 -7.20 -6.62
CA GLY A 192 22.18 -7.45 -5.50
C GLY A 192 22.15 -6.33 -4.45
N ALA A 193 22.20 -5.07 -4.88
CA ALA A 193 22.11 -3.90 -3.99
C ALA A 193 20.75 -3.82 -3.26
N ALA A 194 19.65 -4.09 -3.97
CA ALA A 194 18.31 -4.13 -3.38
C ALA A 194 18.18 -5.27 -2.35
N ALA A 195 18.65 -6.48 -2.69
CA ALA A 195 18.65 -7.62 -1.77
C ALA A 195 19.47 -7.33 -0.51
N LEU A 196 20.65 -6.70 -0.66
CA LEU A 196 21.51 -6.33 0.47
C LEU A 196 20.86 -5.27 1.37
N THR A 197 20.15 -4.30 0.79
CA THR A 197 19.42 -3.27 1.55
C THR A 197 18.28 -3.91 2.36
N PHE A 198 17.53 -4.84 1.77
CA PHE A 198 16.48 -5.59 2.47
C PHE A 198 17.05 -6.46 3.61
N LEU A 199 18.17 -7.14 3.37
CA LEU A 199 18.83 -7.92 4.42
C LEU A 199 19.29 -7.03 5.58
N ALA A 200 19.93 -5.90 5.29
CA ALA A 200 20.35 -4.95 6.32
C ALA A 200 19.16 -4.43 7.15
N LEU A 201 18.06 -4.07 6.49
CA LEU A 201 16.83 -3.63 7.17
C LEU A 201 16.22 -4.71 8.07
N SER A 202 16.23 -5.97 7.62
CA SER A 202 15.73 -7.10 8.40
C SER A 202 16.56 -7.36 9.67
N THR A 203 17.88 -7.18 9.60
CA THR A 203 18.75 -7.33 10.78
C THR A 203 18.54 -6.23 11.82
N LEU A 204 18.29 -4.99 11.38
CA LEU A 204 18.02 -3.86 12.29
C LEU A 204 16.69 -4.03 13.05
N GLN A 205 15.67 -4.62 12.42
CA GLN A 205 14.40 -4.96 13.07
C GLN A 205 14.54 -5.91 14.26
N SER A 206 15.46 -6.87 14.17
CA SER A 206 15.66 -7.85 15.26
C SER A 206 16.20 -7.21 16.55
N THR A 207 16.79 -6.01 16.47
CA THR A 207 17.44 -5.33 17.60
C THR A 207 16.59 -4.21 18.22
N GLN A 208 15.58 -3.68 17.51
CA GLN A 208 14.64 -2.67 18.03
C GLN A 208 13.19 -3.07 17.74
N SER A 209 12.48 -3.53 18.76
CA SER A 209 11.04 -3.83 18.73
C SER A 209 10.13 -2.58 18.69
N ASP A 210 10.71 -1.38 18.79
CA ASP A 210 10.00 -0.10 18.92
C ASP A 210 9.92 0.74 17.63
N LEU A 211 10.21 0.15 16.47
CA LEU A 211 9.97 0.86 15.21
C LEU A 211 8.46 1.05 15.02
N LEU A 212 8.01 2.31 15.04
CA LEU A 212 6.62 2.77 14.87
C LEU A 212 5.91 2.27 13.58
N LEU A 213 6.65 1.63 12.67
CA LEU A 213 6.12 1.01 11.46
C LEU A 213 6.59 -0.45 11.39
N PRO A 214 5.68 -1.44 11.50
CA PRO A 214 6.02 -2.83 11.22
C PRO A 214 6.43 -2.94 9.74
N ILE A 215 7.74 -3.05 9.48
CA ILE A 215 8.24 -3.29 8.13
C ILE A 215 7.82 -4.71 7.75
N PRO A 216 7.09 -4.91 6.66
CA PRO A 216 6.60 -6.22 6.27
C PRO A 216 7.78 -7.13 5.95
N SER A 217 7.86 -8.26 6.64
CA SER A 217 8.77 -9.34 6.25
C SER A 217 8.33 -9.87 4.88
N LEU A 218 9.25 -9.82 3.91
CA LEU A 218 8.98 -10.36 2.59
C LEU A 218 9.00 -11.90 2.68
N ALA A 219 7.89 -12.53 2.32
CA ALA A 219 7.88 -13.99 2.19
C ALA A 219 8.87 -14.41 1.08
N PRO A 220 9.52 -15.59 1.15
CA PRO A 220 10.46 -16.06 0.13
C PRO A 220 9.92 -15.98 -1.31
N TRP A 221 8.61 -16.22 -1.49
CA TRP A 221 7.92 -16.11 -2.78
C TRP A 221 7.82 -14.68 -3.33
N GLN A 222 7.84 -13.65 -2.47
CA GLN A 222 7.77 -12.24 -2.90
C GLN A 222 9.08 -11.74 -3.51
N TYR A 223 10.21 -12.39 -3.20
CA TYR A 223 11.47 -12.12 -3.89
C TYR A 223 11.43 -12.50 -5.38
N LEU A 224 10.59 -13.46 -5.79
CA LEU A 224 10.38 -13.78 -7.20
C LEU A 224 9.67 -12.65 -7.95
N TRP A 225 8.71 -11.99 -7.30
CA TRP A 225 8.07 -10.79 -7.85
C TRP A 225 9.04 -9.61 -7.93
N LEU A 226 9.93 -9.46 -6.94
CA LEU A 226 11.01 -8.47 -6.99
C LEU A 226 11.96 -8.75 -8.16
N ALA A 227 12.26 -10.02 -8.44
CA ALA A 227 13.09 -10.42 -9.59
C ALA A 227 12.41 -10.18 -10.95
N CYS A 228 11.09 -10.08 -11.01
CA CYS A 228 10.39 -9.70 -12.25
C CYS A 228 10.62 -8.22 -12.63
N VAL A 229 10.89 -7.34 -11.67
CA VAL A 229 11.16 -5.91 -11.92
C VAL A 229 12.39 -5.68 -12.81
N PRO A 230 13.60 -6.18 -12.46
CA PRO A 230 14.77 -6.02 -13.32
C PRO A 230 14.61 -6.73 -14.68
N VAL A 231 13.89 -7.85 -14.73
CA VAL A 231 13.59 -8.57 -15.99
C VAL A 231 12.72 -7.71 -16.91
N SER A 232 11.68 -7.05 -16.36
CA SER A 232 10.81 -6.15 -17.13
C SER A 232 11.59 -4.94 -17.69
N LEU A 233 12.48 -4.35 -16.89
CA LEU A 233 13.38 -3.28 -17.30
C LEU A 233 14.33 -3.72 -18.43
N LEU A 234 14.92 -4.91 -18.31
CA LEU A 234 15.78 -5.53 -19.32
C LEU A 234 15.05 -5.69 -20.65
N LEU A 235 13.81 -6.19 -20.61
CA LEU A 235 12.95 -6.35 -21.78
C LEU A 235 12.65 -5.00 -22.44
N THR A 236 12.29 -3.96 -21.67
CA THR A 236 12.04 -2.62 -22.24
C THR A 236 13.29 -2.00 -22.87
N VAL A 237 14.46 -2.12 -22.25
CA VAL A 237 15.70 -1.53 -22.79
C VAL A 237 16.14 -2.24 -24.07
N THR A 238 16.11 -3.58 -24.08
CA THR A 238 16.54 -4.39 -25.23
C THR A 238 15.63 -4.23 -26.43
N THR A 239 14.30 -4.22 -26.23
CA THR A 239 13.33 -3.98 -27.29
C THR A 239 13.43 -2.56 -27.84
N THR A 240 13.61 -1.56 -26.98
CA THR A 240 13.73 -0.16 -27.42
C THR A 240 15.01 0.09 -28.20
N ALA A 241 16.14 -0.49 -27.78
CA ALA A 241 17.40 -0.41 -28.52
C ALA A 241 17.26 -1.06 -29.91
N HIS A 242 16.65 -2.25 -30.00
CA HIS A 242 16.44 -2.96 -31.26
C HIS A 242 15.58 -2.16 -32.26
N VAL A 243 14.44 -1.63 -31.80
CA VAL A 243 13.55 -0.81 -32.65
C VAL A 243 14.24 0.48 -33.11
N THR A 244 15.05 1.09 -32.25
CA THR A 244 15.78 2.32 -32.57
C THR A 244 16.84 2.09 -33.64
N VAL A 245 17.61 1.00 -33.53
CA VAL A 245 18.65 0.65 -34.51
C VAL A 245 18.04 0.39 -35.88
N LEU A 246 16.98 -0.43 -35.96
CA LEU A 246 16.30 -0.73 -37.22
C LEU A 246 15.73 0.51 -37.91
N ARG A 247 15.13 1.43 -37.14
CA ARG A 247 14.60 2.70 -37.66
C ARG A 247 15.68 3.68 -38.11
N THR A 248 16.89 3.57 -37.57
CA THR A 248 18.00 4.48 -37.91
C THR A 248 18.73 3.97 -39.15
N LEU A 249 18.95 2.65 -39.26
CA LEU A 249 19.53 2.03 -40.44
C LEU A 249 18.63 2.18 -41.68
N GLY A 250 17.31 1.99 -41.54
CA GLY A 250 16.35 2.18 -42.63
C GLY A 250 16.18 3.62 -43.13
N LYS A 251 16.92 4.59 -42.57
CA LYS A 251 17.00 5.97 -43.06
C LYS A 251 18.33 6.31 -43.75
N MET A 252 19.32 5.43 -43.65
CA MET A 252 20.64 5.61 -44.26
C MET A 252 20.79 4.88 -45.60
N VAL A 253 19.84 3.99 -45.92
CA VAL A 253 19.61 3.40 -47.24
C VAL A 253 18.53 4.22 -47.96
#